data_AF-A0A2A3EKQ9-F1
#
_entry.id   AF-A0A2A3EKQ9-F1
#
_cell.length_a   1.000
_cell.length_b   1.000
_cell.length_c   1.000
_cell.angle_alpha   90.00
_cell.angle_beta   90.00
_cell.angle_gamma   90.00
#
_symmetry.space_group_name_H-M   'P 1'
#
loop_
_entity.id
_entity.type
_entity.pdbx_description
1 polymer ?
#
loop_
_entity_poly.entity_id
_entity_poly.type
_entity_poly.pdbx_seq_one_letter_code
_entity_poly.pdbx_strand_id
1 'polypeptide(L)'
;MIERLKIVANIYLRVKLWKIVFETFTLTIAKSTGEKFDKSADSPIIASPYMMFASRIYLLISILAVASGAPKTRITRSTPTWHLPCGNHVKINNHVNSEEEANTDTIIKSDIKMVEIQYQLTLKNYLLQDFEYLYEKVQIGVNEHQYIPSWIPGKKDVNAIIRLNKPTLNLQTIVNHFPKLHMDLQKFAVAFEQLVKDETDPKIYLALHKTQTNIKAMLCEVETTIINLPHLKIPSRVERNIMSNMERKPVDETRRLIRDWGILLKFKDYLHAWKHIFDLV
;
A
#
# COMPACT_ATOMS: atom_id res chain seq x y z
N MET A 1 -3.31 26.40 6.19
CA MET A 1 -2.05 26.88 5.59
C MET A 1 -0.89 26.95 6.58
N ILE A 2 -1.10 27.51 7.78
CA ILE A 2 -0.06 27.70 8.82
C ILE A 2 0.51 26.38 9.37
N GLU A 3 -0.29 25.32 9.52
CA GLU A 3 0.22 24.01 9.98
C GLU A 3 1.13 23.31 8.97
N ARG A 4 0.86 23.43 7.66
CA ARG A 4 1.72 22.85 6.63
C ARG A 4 3.09 23.52 6.59
N LEU A 5 3.15 24.83 6.87
CA LEU A 5 4.42 25.57 7.00
C LEU A 5 5.23 25.12 8.23
N LYS A 6 4.58 24.78 9.35
CA LYS A 6 5.28 24.24 10.54
C LYS A 6 5.91 22.87 10.29
N ILE A 7 5.25 22.01 9.52
CA ILE A 7 5.78 20.68 9.15
C ILE A 7 6.99 20.82 8.21
N VAL A 8 6.87 21.67 7.18
CA VAL A 8 7.98 21.91 6.24
C VAL A 8 9.18 22.56 6.94
N ALA A 9 8.95 23.52 7.83
CA ALA A 9 10.02 24.15 8.62
C ALA A 9 10.72 23.14 9.55
N ASN A 10 9.99 22.22 10.17
CA ASN A 10 10.56 21.18 11.04
C ASN A 10 11.39 20.16 10.25
N ILE A 11 10.92 19.75 9.06
CA ILE A 11 11.69 18.88 8.17
C ILE A 11 12.98 19.59 7.71
N TYR A 12 12.87 20.86 7.31
CA TYR A 12 14.03 21.65 6.88
C TYR A 12 15.07 21.82 7.99
N LEU A 13 14.62 22.11 9.23
CA LEU A 13 15.53 22.20 10.37
C LEU A 13 16.23 20.86 10.65
N ARG A 14 15.50 19.75 10.58
CA ARG A 14 16.05 18.40 10.79
C ARG A 14 17.08 18.03 9.74
N VAL A 15 16.81 18.30 8.46
CA VAL A 15 17.76 18.05 7.37
C VAL A 15 19.02 18.92 7.53
N LYS A 16 18.85 20.19 7.91
CA LYS A 16 19.98 21.10 8.14
C LYS A 16 20.84 20.67 9.34
N LEU A 17 20.22 20.24 10.44
CA LEU A 17 20.91 19.67 11.60
C LEU A 17 21.64 18.37 11.22
N TRP A 18 21.03 17.51 10.42
CA TRP A 18 21.65 16.27 9.96
C TRP A 18 22.89 16.51 9.11
N LYS A 19 22.83 17.50 8.22
CA LYS A 19 23.97 17.90 7.38
C LYS A 19 25.14 18.41 8.23
N ILE A 20 24.87 19.25 9.22
CA ILE A 20 25.90 19.77 10.14
C ILE A 20 26.55 18.63 10.92
N VAL A 21 25.75 17.71 11.50
CA VAL A 21 26.26 16.56 12.24
C VAL A 21 27.13 15.68 11.35
N PHE A 22 26.69 15.40 10.12
CA PHE A 22 27.44 14.60 9.16
C PHE A 22 28.78 15.24 8.77
N GLU A 23 28.80 16.56 8.51
CA GLU A 23 30.03 17.29 8.17
C GLU A 23 31.02 17.36 9.35
N THR A 24 30.54 17.55 10.59
CA THR A 24 31.43 17.46 11.76
C THR A 24 31.97 16.05 12.00
N PHE A 25 31.18 15.02 11.68
CA PHE A 25 31.60 13.63 11.85
C PHE A 25 32.68 13.23 10.83
N THR A 26 32.52 13.63 9.56
CA THR A 26 33.52 13.36 8.52
C THR A 26 34.83 14.12 8.76
N LEU A 27 34.77 15.36 9.25
CA LEU A 27 35.96 16.12 9.64
C LEU A 27 36.70 15.50 10.83
N THR A 28 35.97 14.90 11.77
CA THR A 28 36.58 14.25 12.95
C THR A 28 37.28 12.94 12.56
N ILE A 29 36.70 12.16 11.65
CA ILE A 29 37.33 10.93 11.14
C ILE A 29 38.53 11.25 10.26
N ALA A 30 38.45 12.25 9.38
CA ALA A 30 39.57 12.64 8.50
C ALA A 30 40.81 13.11 9.29
N LYS A 31 40.61 13.68 10.48
CA LYS A 31 41.71 14.10 11.37
C LYS A 31 42.34 12.94 12.14
N SER A 32 41.63 11.81 12.27
CA SER A 32 42.09 10.61 13.00
C SER A 32 42.94 9.66 12.14
N THR A 33 42.95 9.80 10.82
CA THR A 33 43.65 8.88 9.89
C THR A 33 44.91 9.47 9.25
N GLY A 34 45.35 10.65 9.68
CA GLY A 34 46.54 11.33 9.17
C GLY A 34 47.82 10.95 9.92
N GLU A 35 48.21 9.66 9.89
CA GLU A 35 49.53 9.24 10.38
C GLU A 35 50.49 9.08 9.19
N LYS A 36 51.44 10.03 9.08
CA LYS A 36 52.52 10.01 8.09
C LYS A 36 53.48 8.87 8.42
N PHE A 37 53.63 7.92 7.50
CA PHE A 37 54.71 6.94 7.51
C PHE A 37 55.93 7.53 6.79
N ASP A 38 56.89 8.05 7.56
CA ASP A 38 58.28 8.23 7.12
C ASP A 38 59.10 6.99 7.51
N LYS A 39 59.82 6.43 6.55
CA LYS A 39 60.75 5.31 6.75
C LYS A 39 62.10 5.84 7.23
N SER A 40 62.52 5.48 8.45
CA SER A 40 63.95 5.29 8.77
C SER A 40 64.14 4.64 10.15
N ALA A 41 64.90 3.54 10.12
CA ALA A 41 65.72 2.85 11.14
C ALA A 41 65.60 3.12 12.66
N ASP A 42 65.64 1.97 13.37
CA ASP A 42 66.27 1.66 14.66
C ASP A 42 65.60 1.97 16.02
N SER A 43 65.38 0.86 16.75
CA SER A 43 65.33 0.69 18.23
C SER A 43 63.96 0.72 18.93
N PRO A 44 63.73 -0.13 19.97
CA PRO A 44 62.42 -0.34 20.57
C PRO A 44 62.19 0.60 21.77
N ILE A 45 61.02 1.25 21.81
CA ILE A 45 60.53 1.95 23.01
C ILE A 45 59.18 1.34 23.41
N ILE A 46 59.16 0.85 24.64
CA ILE A 46 58.03 0.24 25.34
C ILE A 46 56.97 1.32 25.58
N ALA A 47 55.77 1.13 25.03
CA ALA A 47 54.60 1.98 25.32
C ALA A 47 53.51 1.17 26.05
N SER A 48 53.14 1.70 27.21
CA SER A 48 52.25 1.17 28.25
C SER A 48 50.78 1.01 27.80
N PRO A 49 50.04 -0.03 28.25
CA PRO A 49 48.73 -0.42 27.70
C PRO A 49 47.51 0.38 28.20
N TYR A 50 47.70 1.47 28.96
CA TYR A 50 46.59 2.12 29.67
C TYR A 50 45.84 3.21 28.89
N MET A 51 46.22 3.51 27.65
CA MET A 51 45.66 4.64 26.89
C MET A 51 44.69 4.29 25.76
N MET A 52 44.31 3.01 25.60
CA MET A 52 43.35 2.59 24.55
C MET A 52 41.94 2.28 25.05
N PHE A 53 41.68 2.26 26.36
CA PHE A 53 40.38 1.87 26.90
C PHE A 53 39.40 3.04 27.15
N ALA A 54 39.89 4.26 27.34
CA ALA A 54 39.02 5.41 27.63
C ALA A 54 38.23 5.92 26.40
N SER A 55 38.80 5.84 25.20
CA SER A 55 38.17 6.35 23.96
C SER A 55 36.97 5.50 23.50
N ARG A 56 36.98 4.18 23.76
CA ARG A 56 35.91 3.27 23.31
C ARG A 56 34.64 3.35 24.18
N ILE A 57 34.75 3.84 25.41
CA ILE A 57 33.62 3.92 26.35
C ILE A 57 32.69 5.12 26.01
N TYR A 58 33.24 6.25 25.55
CA TYR A 58 32.44 7.44 25.18
C TYR A 58 31.62 7.27 23.90
N LEU A 59 32.09 6.43 22.96
CA LEU A 59 31.35 6.09 21.74
C LEU A 59 30.08 5.27 22.04
N LEU A 60 30.12 4.38 23.04
CA LEU A 60 28.98 3.55 23.39
C LEU A 60 27.87 4.31 24.14
N ILE A 61 28.24 5.30 24.97
CA ILE A 61 27.25 6.11 25.72
C ILE A 61 26.48 7.05 24.77
N SER A 62 27.13 7.54 23.72
CA SER A 62 26.51 8.45 22.74
C SER A 62 25.43 7.78 21.88
N ILE A 63 25.48 6.46 21.69
CA ILE A 63 24.48 5.71 20.92
C ILE A 63 23.21 5.45 21.75
N LEU A 64 23.34 5.30 23.08
CA LEU A 64 22.21 5.01 23.97
C LEU A 64 21.33 6.24 24.29
N ALA A 65 21.88 7.46 24.20
CA ALA A 65 21.13 8.69 24.48
C ALA A 65 20.18 9.10 23.33
N VAL A 66 20.37 8.61 22.10
CA VAL A 66 19.48 8.91 20.95
C VAL A 66 18.32 7.91 20.83
N ALA A 67 18.38 6.77 21.53
CA ALA A 67 17.36 5.71 21.43
C ALA A 67 16.19 5.85 22.42
N SER A 68 16.26 6.77 23.40
CA SER A 68 15.27 6.86 24.49
C SER A 68 14.16 7.89 24.29
N GLY A 69 14.14 8.61 23.16
CA GLY A 69 13.11 9.61 22.83
C GLY A 69 12.08 9.16 21.78
N ALA A 70 12.23 7.96 21.20
CA ALA A 70 11.22 7.43 20.29
C ALA A 70 10.04 6.90 21.12
N PRO A 71 8.79 7.33 20.86
CA PRO A 71 7.65 6.72 21.53
C PRO A 71 7.70 5.22 21.24
N LYS A 72 7.76 4.41 22.31
CA LYS A 72 7.42 2.99 22.22
C LYS A 72 5.98 2.95 21.76
N THR A 73 5.77 2.89 20.45
CA THR A 73 4.52 2.48 19.87
C THR A 73 4.29 1.08 20.42
N ARG A 74 3.40 0.98 21.43
CA ARG A 74 2.70 -0.28 21.67
C ARG A 74 2.25 -0.73 20.30
N ILE A 75 2.66 -1.93 19.89
CA ILE A 75 2.07 -2.63 18.75
C ILE A 75 0.64 -3.00 19.19
N THR A 76 -0.23 -1.99 19.31
CA THR A 76 -1.66 -2.17 19.15
C THR A 76 -1.81 -2.75 17.76
N ARG A 77 -2.47 -3.91 17.62
CA ARG A 77 -2.77 -4.51 16.31
C ARG A 77 -3.23 -3.39 15.37
N SER A 78 -2.32 -2.94 14.51
CA SER A 78 -2.58 -1.75 13.71
C SER A 78 -3.67 -2.12 12.72
N THR A 79 -4.75 -1.35 12.72
CA THR A 79 -5.80 -1.48 11.71
C THR A 79 -5.14 -1.55 10.33
N PRO A 80 -5.41 -2.60 9.53
CA PRO A 80 -4.78 -2.70 8.21
C PRO A 80 -5.08 -1.45 7.37
N THR A 81 -4.08 -1.04 6.59
CA THR A 81 -4.15 0.22 5.83
C THR A 81 -5.25 0.25 4.77
N TRP A 82 -5.73 -0.91 4.32
CA TRP A 82 -6.86 -1.04 3.39
C TRP A 82 -8.23 -0.91 4.07
N HIS A 83 -8.31 -1.06 5.39
CA HIS A 83 -9.57 -0.96 6.13
C HIS A 83 -10.05 0.50 6.22
N LEU A 84 -9.10 1.44 6.29
CA LEU A 84 -9.30 2.88 6.17
C LEU A 84 -8.38 3.43 5.06
N PRO A 85 -8.74 3.22 3.78
CA PRO A 85 -7.83 3.44 2.65
C PRO A 85 -7.41 4.91 2.50
N CYS A 86 -8.31 5.85 2.82
CA CYS A 86 -8.06 7.29 2.83
C CYS A 86 -7.61 7.85 4.21
N GLY A 87 -7.51 7.01 5.24
CA GLY A 87 -7.34 7.43 6.63
C GLY A 87 -8.66 7.77 7.33
N ASN A 88 -8.59 8.52 8.42
CA ASN A 88 -9.76 8.91 9.20
C ASN A 88 -10.48 10.06 8.49
N HIS A 89 -11.68 9.79 7.98
CA HIS A 89 -12.57 10.84 7.50
C HIS A 89 -13.03 11.70 8.68
N VAL A 90 -12.61 12.97 8.71
CA VAL A 90 -13.33 13.96 9.50
C VAL A 90 -14.72 14.05 8.89
N LYS A 91 -15.76 13.75 9.67
CA LYS A 91 -17.15 13.93 9.22
C LYS A 91 -17.32 15.39 8.83
N ILE A 92 -17.29 15.67 7.54
CA ILE A 92 -17.64 16.99 7.04
C ILE A 92 -19.17 17.02 7.11
N ASN A 93 -19.71 17.66 8.15
CA ASN A 93 -21.12 18.00 8.22
C ASN A 93 -21.43 19.06 7.15
N ASN A 94 -21.54 18.63 5.91
CA ASN A 94 -22.00 19.48 4.82
C ASN A 94 -23.53 19.42 4.82
N HIS A 95 -24.14 20.29 5.62
CA HIS A 95 -25.54 20.68 5.46
C HIS A 95 -25.60 21.61 4.25
N VAL A 96 -25.63 21.04 3.03
CA VAL A 96 -25.81 21.82 1.81
C VAL A 96 -27.31 21.96 1.59
N ASN A 97 -27.77 23.21 1.61
CA ASN A 97 -29.14 23.59 1.33
C ASN A 97 -29.56 23.13 -0.07
N SER A 98 -30.79 22.66 -0.15
CA SER A 98 -31.48 22.25 -1.36
C SER A 98 -31.72 23.44 -2.28
N GLU A 99 -30.92 23.58 -3.34
CA GLU A 99 -31.22 24.41 -4.54
C GLU A 99 -30.10 24.24 -5.60
N GLU A 100 -29.80 23.02 -6.06
CA GLU A 100 -28.79 22.86 -7.15
C GLU A 100 -28.96 21.57 -7.99
N GLU A 101 -30.18 21.33 -8.50
CA GLU A 101 -30.42 20.21 -9.45
C GLU A 101 -29.68 20.40 -10.79
N ALA A 102 -29.31 21.62 -11.17
CA ALA A 102 -28.67 21.92 -12.46
C ALA A 102 -27.17 21.54 -12.56
N ASN A 103 -26.51 21.16 -11.45
CA ASN A 103 -25.07 20.87 -11.42
C ASN A 103 -24.73 19.42 -11.03
N THR A 104 -25.74 18.60 -10.75
CA THR A 104 -25.56 17.24 -10.20
C THR A 104 -24.88 16.30 -11.20
N ASP A 105 -25.27 16.34 -12.47
CA ASP A 105 -24.66 15.50 -13.52
C ASP A 105 -23.19 15.85 -13.79
N THR A 106 -22.83 17.13 -13.72
CA THR A 106 -21.44 17.58 -13.89
C THR A 106 -20.56 17.09 -12.75
N ILE A 107 -21.07 17.18 -11.51
CA ILE A 107 -20.38 16.67 -10.32
C ILE A 107 -20.20 15.15 -10.43
N ILE A 108 -21.28 14.41 -10.71
CA ILE A 108 -21.26 12.95 -10.89
C ILE A 108 -20.26 12.56 -11.98
N LYS A 109 -20.25 13.26 -13.12
CA LYS A 109 -19.34 12.99 -14.23
C LYS A 109 -17.88 13.20 -13.83
N SER A 110 -17.57 14.26 -13.09
CA SER A 110 -16.23 14.51 -12.56
C SER A 110 -15.80 13.40 -11.59
N ASP A 111 -16.68 13.02 -10.68
CA ASP A 111 -16.44 11.98 -9.68
C ASP A 111 -16.19 10.61 -10.34
N ILE A 112 -17.02 10.22 -11.33
CA ILE A 112 -16.80 9.01 -12.14
C ILE A 112 -15.45 9.09 -12.86
N LYS A 113 -15.08 10.26 -13.41
CA LYS A 113 -13.83 10.42 -14.14
C LYS A 113 -12.61 10.20 -13.25
N MET A 114 -12.64 10.62 -12.00
CA MET A 114 -11.54 10.37 -11.06
C MET A 114 -11.39 8.87 -10.77
N VAL A 115 -12.50 8.17 -10.52
CA VAL A 115 -12.51 6.70 -10.34
C VAL A 115 -11.98 6.01 -11.60
N GLU A 116 -12.40 6.44 -12.78
CA GLU A 116 -11.94 5.90 -14.07
C GLU A 116 -10.43 6.04 -14.25
N ILE A 117 -9.86 7.22 -13.97
CA ILE A 117 -8.42 7.46 -14.06
C ILE A 117 -7.66 6.53 -13.11
N GLN A 118 -8.11 6.46 -11.85
CA GLN A 118 -7.47 5.58 -10.86
C GLN A 118 -7.62 4.10 -11.21
N TYR A 119 -8.75 3.71 -11.79
CA TYR A 119 -8.99 2.38 -12.33
C TYR A 119 -8.03 2.06 -13.48
N GLN A 120 -7.87 2.94 -14.46
CA GLN A 120 -6.97 2.75 -15.60
C GLN A 120 -5.51 2.58 -15.14
N LEU A 121 -5.08 3.38 -14.17
CA LEU A 121 -3.77 3.23 -13.54
C LEU A 121 -3.62 1.87 -12.86
N THR A 122 -4.65 1.43 -12.14
CA THR A 122 -4.66 0.14 -11.43
C THR A 122 -4.58 -1.02 -12.40
N LEU A 123 -5.41 -1.04 -13.46
CA LEU A 123 -5.38 -2.06 -14.50
C LEU A 123 -4.03 -2.09 -15.21
N LYS A 124 -3.55 -0.93 -15.69
CA LYS A 124 -2.25 -0.84 -16.37
C LYS A 124 -1.13 -1.38 -15.49
N ASN A 125 -1.07 -0.94 -14.24
CA ASN A 125 -0.02 -1.40 -13.33
C ASN A 125 -0.12 -2.88 -13.01
N TYR A 126 -1.34 -3.43 -12.90
CA TYR A 126 -1.57 -4.86 -12.72
C TYR A 126 -1.03 -5.67 -13.91
N LEU A 127 -1.40 -5.29 -15.14
CA LEU A 127 -0.94 -5.95 -16.37
C LEU A 127 0.59 -5.87 -16.53
N LEU A 128 1.21 -4.77 -16.10
CA LEU A 128 2.67 -4.61 -16.12
C LEU A 128 3.42 -5.52 -15.12
N GLN A 129 2.74 -6.14 -14.16
CA GLN A 129 3.40 -7.07 -13.23
C GLN A 129 3.67 -8.45 -13.85
N ASP A 130 2.99 -8.80 -14.95
CA ASP A 130 3.13 -10.08 -15.66
C ASP A 130 3.03 -11.30 -14.71
N PHE A 131 1.90 -11.38 -14.01
CA PHE A 131 1.66 -12.47 -13.05
C PHE A 131 1.60 -13.84 -13.73
N GLU A 132 1.20 -13.90 -15.00
CA GLU A 132 1.27 -15.09 -15.83
C GLU A 132 2.69 -15.66 -15.87
N TYR A 133 3.70 -14.82 -16.13
CA TYR A 133 5.11 -15.24 -16.08
C TYR A 133 5.55 -15.59 -14.65
N LEU A 134 5.22 -14.74 -13.66
CA LEU A 134 5.64 -14.95 -12.27
C LEU A 134 5.08 -16.26 -11.65
N TYR A 135 3.92 -16.73 -12.11
CA TYR A 135 3.24 -17.92 -11.64
C TYR A 135 3.22 -19.08 -12.66
N GLU A 136 4.10 -19.07 -13.68
CA GLU A 136 4.11 -20.05 -14.78
C GLU A 136 4.08 -21.52 -14.30
N LYS A 137 4.77 -21.81 -13.19
CA LYS A 137 4.87 -23.16 -12.62
C LYS A 137 3.54 -23.68 -12.06
N VAL A 138 2.67 -22.77 -11.63
CA VAL A 138 1.35 -23.08 -11.07
C VAL A 138 0.34 -23.30 -12.19
N GLN A 139 0.46 -22.54 -13.29
CA GLN A 139 -0.43 -22.62 -14.45
C GLN A 139 -0.46 -24.02 -15.07
N ILE A 140 0.67 -24.72 -15.09
CA ILE A 140 0.81 -26.04 -15.72
C ILE A 140 0.07 -27.14 -14.92
N GLY A 141 -0.23 -26.92 -13.63
CA GLY A 141 -0.71 -27.97 -12.72
C GLY A 141 -2.13 -27.81 -12.18
N VAL A 142 -2.82 -26.70 -12.47
CA VAL A 142 -4.03 -26.31 -11.72
C VAL A 142 -5.20 -26.03 -12.67
N ASN A 143 -6.25 -26.85 -12.58
CA ASN A 143 -7.52 -26.57 -13.26
C ASN A 143 -8.20 -25.36 -12.62
N GLU A 144 -8.88 -24.52 -13.42
CA GLU A 144 -9.57 -23.26 -13.01
C GLU A 144 -10.55 -23.38 -11.82
N HIS A 145 -10.85 -24.59 -11.35
CA HIS A 145 -11.84 -24.88 -10.31
C HIS A 145 -11.21 -25.34 -8.99
N GLN A 146 -9.88 -25.47 -8.90
CA GLN A 146 -9.21 -25.94 -7.70
C GLN A 146 -8.90 -24.77 -6.76
N TYR A 147 -9.48 -24.83 -5.55
CA TYR A 147 -9.19 -23.99 -4.38
C TYR A 147 -9.14 -22.48 -4.62
N ILE A 148 -10.25 -21.92 -5.11
CA ILE A 148 -10.43 -20.47 -5.24
C ILE A 148 -11.40 -19.96 -4.16
N PRO A 149 -11.02 -18.99 -3.31
CA PRO A 149 -11.89 -18.52 -2.25
C PRO A 149 -13.22 -17.98 -2.77
N SER A 150 -14.33 -18.41 -2.19
CA SER A 150 -15.69 -18.04 -2.62
C SER A 150 -16.12 -16.65 -2.16
N TRP A 151 -15.44 -16.11 -1.15
CA TRP A 151 -15.78 -14.82 -0.54
C TRP A 151 -15.28 -13.61 -1.34
N ILE A 152 -14.27 -13.79 -2.21
CA ILE A 152 -13.85 -12.78 -3.20
C ILE A 152 -14.74 -12.84 -4.46
N PRO A 153 -14.92 -11.69 -5.16
CA PRO A 153 -15.72 -11.62 -6.38
C PRO A 153 -15.31 -12.70 -7.38
N GLY A 154 -16.30 -13.43 -7.90
CA GLY A 154 -16.07 -14.50 -8.88
C GLY A 154 -16.85 -14.30 -10.18
N LYS A 155 -16.95 -15.36 -10.97
CA LYS A 155 -17.65 -15.37 -12.26
C LYS A 155 -19.07 -14.80 -12.20
N LYS A 156 -19.80 -15.03 -11.10
CA LYS A 156 -21.14 -14.48 -10.90
C LYS A 156 -21.14 -12.95 -10.79
N ASP A 157 -20.23 -12.40 -9.97
CA ASP A 157 -20.07 -10.94 -9.80
C ASP A 157 -19.59 -10.28 -11.11
N VAL A 158 -18.60 -10.89 -11.77
CA VAL A 158 -18.09 -10.45 -13.09
C VAL A 158 -19.22 -10.39 -14.12
N ASN A 159 -20.01 -11.47 -14.23
CA ASN A 159 -21.14 -11.50 -15.15
C ASN A 159 -22.21 -10.46 -14.80
N ALA A 160 -22.42 -10.16 -13.53
CA ALA A 160 -23.36 -9.11 -13.12
C ALA A 160 -22.90 -7.73 -13.59
N ILE A 161 -21.60 -7.41 -13.47
CA ILE A 161 -21.00 -6.16 -13.98
C ILE A 161 -21.14 -6.07 -15.50
N ILE A 162 -20.77 -7.13 -16.22
CA ILE A 162 -20.85 -7.16 -17.70
C ILE A 162 -22.30 -6.96 -18.18
N ARG A 163 -23.28 -7.45 -17.42
CA ARG A 163 -24.72 -7.35 -17.73
C ARG A 163 -25.33 -5.98 -17.47
N LEU A 164 -24.59 -4.99 -16.96
CA LEU A 164 -25.11 -3.63 -16.72
C LEU A 164 -25.54 -2.87 -18.00
N ASN A 165 -25.47 -3.53 -19.16
CA ASN A 165 -26.18 -3.29 -20.43
C ASN A 165 -25.81 -2.01 -21.20
N LYS A 166 -25.49 -2.21 -22.48
CA LYS A 166 -24.74 -1.29 -23.36
C LYS A 166 -25.54 -0.22 -24.15
N PRO A 167 -26.87 -0.03 -24.03
CA PRO A 167 -27.51 1.15 -24.63
C PRO A 167 -28.13 2.15 -23.63
N THR A 168 -28.19 1.84 -22.33
CA THR A 168 -28.94 2.64 -21.33
C THR A 168 -28.16 2.92 -20.04
N LEU A 169 -26.85 2.66 -20.03
CA LEU A 169 -26.00 2.92 -18.87
C LEU A 169 -25.89 4.42 -18.62
N ASN A 170 -26.71 4.95 -17.71
CA ASN A 170 -26.62 6.33 -17.25
C ASN A 170 -25.61 6.46 -16.10
N LEU A 171 -25.12 7.68 -15.89
CA LEU A 171 -24.13 7.98 -14.85
C LEU A 171 -24.62 7.54 -13.45
N GLN A 172 -25.92 7.70 -13.18
CA GLN A 172 -26.54 7.29 -11.93
C GLN A 172 -26.43 5.78 -11.67
N THR A 173 -26.60 4.96 -12.71
CA THR A 173 -26.47 3.50 -12.62
C THR A 173 -25.03 3.12 -12.26
N ILE A 174 -24.03 3.82 -12.81
CA ILE A 174 -22.62 3.56 -12.51
C ILE A 174 -22.31 3.88 -11.05
N VAL A 175 -22.67 5.09 -10.57
CA VAL A 175 -22.39 5.48 -9.18
C VAL A 175 -23.13 4.61 -8.16
N ASN A 176 -24.32 4.13 -8.50
CA ASN A 176 -25.07 3.19 -7.65
C ASN A 176 -24.32 1.85 -7.46
N HIS A 177 -23.37 1.50 -8.33
CA HIS A 177 -22.51 0.33 -8.18
C HIS A 177 -21.21 0.59 -7.40
N PHE A 178 -20.86 1.84 -7.09
CA PHE A 178 -19.65 2.14 -6.32
C PHE A 178 -19.62 1.54 -4.92
N PRO A 179 -20.73 1.46 -4.16
CA PRO A 179 -20.73 0.72 -2.89
C PRO A 179 -20.36 -0.76 -3.07
N LYS A 180 -20.82 -1.42 -4.14
CA LYS A 180 -20.44 -2.80 -4.45
C LYS A 180 -18.97 -2.90 -4.85
N LEU A 181 -18.48 -1.99 -5.71
CA LEU A 181 -17.07 -1.89 -6.10
C LEU A 181 -16.17 -1.73 -4.86
N HIS A 182 -16.55 -0.84 -3.94
CA HIS A 182 -15.82 -0.58 -2.70
C HIS A 182 -15.67 -1.86 -1.85
N MET A 183 -16.78 -2.54 -1.58
CA MET A 183 -16.77 -3.78 -0.79
C MET A 183 -15.94 -4.87 -1.47
N ASP A 184 -16.07 -5.02 -2.79
CA ASP A 184 -15.33 -6.01 -3.58
C ASP A 184 -13.83 -5.73 -3.58
N LEU A 185 -13.42 -4.47 -3.73
CA LEU A 185 -12.02 -4.08 -3.61
C LEU A 185 -11.47 -4.31 -2.20
N GLN A 186 -12.27 -4.12 -1.14
CA GLN A 186 -11.83 -4.44 0.23
C GLN A 186 -11.57 -5.93 0.40
N LYS A 187 -12.40 -6.79 -0.21
CA LYS A 187 -12.16 -8.24 -0.24
C LYS A 187 -10.86 -8.58 -0.95
N PHE A 188 -10.61 -7.99 -2.12
CA PHE A 188 -9.32 -8.16 -2.79
C PHE A 188 -8.16 -7.63 -1.95
N ALA A 189 -8.33 -6.52 -1.23
CA ALA A 189 -7.28 -6.00 -0.34
C ALA A 189 -6.93 -6.95 0.81
N VAL A 190 -7.93 -7.63 1.40
CA VAL A 190 -7.69 -8.71 2.39
C VAL A 190 -6.90 -9.85 1.75
N ALA A 191 -7.25 -10.26 0.53
CA ALA A 191 -6.57 -11.32 -0.19
C ALA A 191 -5.10 -10.94 -0.46
N PHE A 192 -4.86 -9.77 -1.06
CA PHE A 192 -3.51 -9.28 -1.37
C PHE A 192 -2.66 -9.00 -0.13
N GLU A 193 -3.26 -8.62 1.01
CA GLU A 193 -2.54 -8.58 2.29
C GLU A 193 -1.96 -9.94 2.64
N GLN A 194 -2.73 -11.02 2.46
CA GLN A 194 -2.25 -12.36 2.75
C GLN A 194 -1.21 -12.84 1.73
N LEU A 195 -1.41 -12.58 0.43
CA LEU A 195 -0.45 -12.91 -0.63
C LEU A 195 0.92 -12.26 -0.37
N VAL A 196 0.94 -10.95 -0.10
CA VAL A 196 2.18 -10.21 0.21
C VAL A 196 2.86 -10.76 1.46
N LYS A 197 2.08 -11.12 2.48
CA LYS A 197 2.60 -11.64 3.74
C LYS A 197 3.23 -13.02 3.59
N ASP A 198 2.65 -13.85 2.74
CA ASP A 198 3.10 -15.22 2.54
C ASP A 198 4.33 -15.28 1.61
N GLU A 199 4.48 -14.32 0.69
CA GLU A 199 5.50 -14.38 -0.35
C GLU A 199 6.94 -14.22 0.16
N THR A 200 7.82 -15.10 -0.32
CA THR A 200 9.24 -15.14 -0.02
C THR A 200 10.13 -14.79 -1.21
N ASP A 201 9.64 -14.98 -2.44
CA ASP A 201 10.35 -14.56 -3.65
C ASP A 201 10.31 -13.02 -3.76
N PRO A 202 11.47 -12.35 -3.78
CA PRO A 202 11.50 -10.88 -3.80
C PRO A 202 10.82 -10.25 -5.02
N LYS A 203 10.85 -10.89 -6.19
CA LYS A 203 10.23 -10.35 -7.40
C LYS A 203 8.71 -10.43 -7.31
N ILE A 204 8.20 -11.60 -6.90
CA ILE A 204 6.76 -11.80 -6.73
C ILE A 204 6.24 -10.90 -5.60
N TYR A 205 6.99 -10.79 -4.48
CA TYR A 205 6.65 -9.90 -3.38
C TYR A 205 6.48 -8.45 -3.85
N LEU A 206 7.43 -7.94 -4.64
CA LEU A 206 7.37 -6.56 -5.15
C LEU A 206 6.15 -6.35 -6.04
N ALA A 207 5.84 -7.30 -6.92
CA ALA A 207 4.67 -7.25 -7.79
C ALA A 207 3.35 -7.26 -7.02
N LEU A 208 3.23 -8.15 -6.03
CA LEU A 208 2.08 -8.24 -5.14
C LEU A 208 1.92 -6.98 -4.30
N HIS A 209 3.00 -6.46 -3.71
CA HIS A 209 2.98 -5.26 -2.90
C HIS A 209 2.60 -4.02 -3.73
N LYS A 210 3.10 -3.93 -4.96
CA LYS A 210 2.71 -2.87 -5.90
C LYS A 210 1.22 -2.94 -6.21
N THR A 211 0.70 -4.15 -6.45
CA THR A 211 -0.73 -4.37 -6.71
C THR A 211 -1.60 -4.03 -5.50
N GLN A 212 -1.20 -4.45 -4.29
CA GLN A 212 -1.85 -4.09 -3.04
C GLN A 212 -1.93 -2.55 -2.86
N THR A 213 -0.85 -1.85 -3.20
CA THR A 213 -0.82 -0.38 -3.15
C THR A 213 -1.81 0.25 -4.13
N ASN A 214 -1.89 -0.28 -5.36
CA ASN A 214 -2.86 0.20 -6.36
C ASN A 214 -4.30 -0.08 -5.94
N ILE A 215 -4.59 -1.27 -5.38
CA ILE A 215 -5.91 -1.60 -4.83
C ILE A 215 -6.30 -0.60 -3.73
N LYS A 216 -5.37 -0.27 -2.83
CA LYS A 216 -5.61 0.73 -1.78
C LYS A 216 -5.91 2.11 -2.35
N ALA A 217 -5.17 2.54 -3.38
CA ALA A 217 -5.41 3.82 -4.04
C ALA A 217 -6.79 3.86 -4.71
N MET A 218 -7.15 2.80 -5.45
CA MET A 218 -8.47 2.66 -6.06
C MET A 218 -9.60 2.62 -5.03
N LEU A 219 -9.41 1.90 -3.93
CA LEU A 219 -10.34 1.90 -2.79
C LEU A 219 -10.59 3.31 -2.25
N CYS A 220 -9.52 4.09 -2.08
CA CYS A 220 -9.65 5.44 -1.56
C CYS A 220 -10.41 6.36 -2.52
N GLU A 221 -10.16 6.24 -3.82
CA GLU A 221 -10.87 7.05 -4.83
C GLU A 221 -12.37 6.72 -4.81
N VAL A 222 -12.72 5.43 -4.90
CA VAL A 222 -14.13 4.98 -4.84
C VAL A 222 -14.81 5.43 -3.55
N GLU A 223 -14.12 5.35 -2.41
CA GLU A 223 -14.63 5.79 -1.13
C GLU A 223 -14.89 7.30 -1.06
N THR A 224 -13.96 8.10 -1.60
CA THR A 224 -14.10 9.55 -1.69
C THR A 224 -15.30 9.91 -2.55
N THR A 225 -15.49 9.24 -3.68
CA THR A 225 -16.66 9.45 -4.54
C THR A 225 -17.97 9.09 -3.83
N ILE A 226 -18.01 7.98 -3.07
CA ILE A 226 -19.22 7.63 -2.29
C ILE A 226 -19.52 8.71 -1.25
N ILE A 227 -18.50 9.32 -0.63
CA ILE A 227 -18.67 10.41 0.35
C ILE A 227 -19.20 11.68 -0.31
N ASN A 228 -18.73 12.00 -1.52
CA ASN A 228 -19.17 13.18 -2.27
C ASN A 228 -20.63 13.09 -2.71
N LEU A 229 -21.18 11.88 -2.84
CA LEU A 229 -22.54 11.63 -3.30
C LEU A 229 -23.47 11.31 -2.12
N PRO A 230 -24.30 12.27 -1.65
CA PRO A 230 -25.01 12.16 -0.38
C PRO A 230 -26.09 11.07 -0.33
N HIS A 231 -26.55 10.58 -1.47
CA HIS A 231 -27.52 9.48 -1.58
C HIS A 231 -26.87 8.10 -1.44
N LEU A 232 -25.53 8.01 -1.51
CA LEU A 232 -24.79 6.77 -1.32
C LEU A 232 -24.30 6.64 0.12
N LYS A 233 -24.03 5.40 0.54
CA LYS A 233 -23.46 5.09 1.85
C LYS A 233 -22.28 4.17 1.66
N ILE A 234 -21.20 4.43 2.40
CA ILE A 234 -20.08 3.49 2.49
C ILE A 234 -20.63 2.18 3.09
N PRO A 235 -20.42 1.03 2.44
CA PRO A 235 -20.79 -0.26 3.00
C PRO A 235 -20.14 -0.54 4.35
N SER A 236 -20.67 -1.52 5.09
CA SER A 236 -19.97 -2.07 6.23
C SER A 236 -18.58 -2.56 5.81
N ARG A 237 -17.56 -2.17 6.59
CA ARG A 237 -16.17 -2.52 6.29
C ARG A 237 -16.00 -4.04 6.33
N VAL A 238 -15.23 -4.55 5.38
CA VAL A 238 -14.83 -5.96 5.37
C VAL A 238 -13.85 -6.20 6.50
N GLU A 239 -14.18 -7.16 7.35
CA GLU A 239 -13.29 -7.61 8.41
C GLU A 239 -12.27 -8.60 7.87
N ARG A 240 -11.05 -8.56 8.43
CA ARG A 240 -9.96 -9.43 7.95
C ARG A 240 -10.39 -10.90 7.99
N ASN A 241 -11.18 -11.31 9.00
CA ASN A 241 -11.64 -12.68 9.25
C ASN A 241 -12.56 -13.26 8.16
N ILE A 242 -12.94 -12.48 7.14
CA ILE A 242 -13.59 -13.02 5.93
C ILE A 242 -12.74 -14.11 5.27
N MET A 243 -11.40 -13.99 5.38
CA MET A 243 -10.47 -15.08 5.07
C MET A 243 -10.25 -15.92 6.33
N SER A 244 -10.63 -17.19 6.24
CA SER A 244 -10.53 -18.13 7.36
C SER A 244 -9.08 -18.39 7.74
N ASN A 245 -8.84 -18.84 8.98
CA ASN A 245 -7.50 -19.20 9.43
C ASN A 245 -6.91 -20.36 8.62
N MET A 246 -7.75 -21.28 8.12
CA MET A 246 -7.33 -22.39 7.25
C MET A 246 -6.84 -21.87 5.89
N GLU A 247 -7.55 -20.90 5.31
CA GLU A 247 -7.12 -20.28 4.06
C GLU A 247 -5.83 -19.46 4.22
N ARG A 248 -5.64 -18.80 5.37
CA ARG A 248 -4.41 -18.03 5.69
C ARG A 248 -3.20 -18.90 6.03
N LYS A 249 -3.43 -20.14 6.44
CA LYS A 249 -2.39 -21.10 6.80
C LYS A 249 -2.61 -22.39 6.00
N PRO A 250 -2.39 -22.34 4.68
CA PRO A 250 -2.52 -23.51 3.85
C PRO A 250 -1.60 -24.63 4.36
N VAL A 251 -2.04 -25.88 4.19
CA VAL A 251 -1.34 -27.08 4.69
C VAL A 251 0.04 -27.22 4.05
N ASP A 252 0.15 -26.86 2.78
CA ASP A 252 1.32 -27.04 1.96
C ASP A 252 1.47 -25.89 0.96
N GLU A 253 2.67 -25.80 0.40
CA GLU A 253 3.07 -24.78 -0.56
C GLU A 253 2.26 -24.83 -1.85
N THR A 254 1.89 -26.03 -2.32
CA THR A 254 1.08 -26.19 -3.53
C THR A 254 -0.31 -25.56 -3.35
N ARG A 255 -0.97 -25.78 -2.20
CA ARG A 255 -2.27 -25.14 -1.88
C ARG A 255 -2.16 -23.64 -1.75
N ARG A 256 -1.05 -23.12 -1.20
CA ARG A 256 -0.76 -21.68 -1.14
C ARG A 256 -0.71 -21.09 -2.54
N LEU A 257 0.09 -21.69 -3.42
CA LEU A 257 0.27 -21.25 -4.80
C LEU A 257 -1.04 -21.32 -5.62
N ILE A 258 -1.82 -22.40 -5.47
CA ILE A 258 -3.14 -22.53 -6.12
C ILE A 258 -4.07 -21.40 -5.69
N ARG A 259 -4.16 -21.13 -4.38
CA ARG A 259 -4.98 -20.05 -3.82
C ARG A 259 -4.60 -18.70 -4.41
N ASP A 260 -3.30 -18.41 -4.41
CA ASP A 260 -2.75 -17.13 -4.83
C ASP A 260 -3.00 -16.90 -6.32
N TRP A 261 -2.76 -17.93 -7.13
CA TRP A 261 -3.09 -17.90 -8.56
C TRP A 261 -4.58 -17.69 -8.81
N GLY A 262 -5.45 -18.39 -8.08
CA GLY A 262 -6.90 -18.23 -8.19
C GLY A 262 -7.39 -16.82 -7.81
N ILE A 263 -6.74 -16.19 -6.82
CA ILE A 263 -7.02 -14.80 -6.42
C ILE A 263 -6.60 -13.83 -7.53
N LEU A 264 -5.41 -14.01 -8.10
CA LEU A 264 -4.88 -13.19 -9.20
C LEU A 264 -5.79 -13.27 -10.44
N LEU A 265 -6.19 -14.48 -10.84
CA LEU A 265 -7.12 -14.67 -11.96
C LEU A 265 -8.45 -13.94 -11.73
N LYS A 266 -9.07 -14.12 -10.56
CA LYS A 266 -10.32 -13.43 -10.23
C LYS A 266 -10.17 -11.92 -10.22
N PHE A 267 -9.05 -11.39 -9.73
CA PHE A 267 -8.80 -9.96 -9.74
C PHE A 267 -8.63 -9.41 -11.17
N LYS A 268 -7.91 -10.13 -12.03
CA LYS A 268 -7.78 -9.80 -13.47
C LYS A 268 -9.15 -9.76 -14.15
N ASP A 269 -9.96 -10.80 -13.98
CA ASP A 269 -11.30 -10.88 -14.56
C ASP A 269 -12.21 -9.77 -14.05
N TYR A 270 -12.11 -9.44 -12.76
CA TYR A 270 -12.86 -8.36 -12.14
C TYR A 270 -12.48 -7.00 -12.71
N LEU A 271 -11.18 -6.71 -12.87
CA LEU A 271 -10.72 -5.48 -13.51
C LEU A 271 -11.25 -5.42 -14.96
N HIS A 272 -11.09 -6.48 -15.74
CA HIS A 272 -11.61 -6.53 -17.12
C HIS A 272 -13.13 -6.32 -17.20
N ALA A 273 -13.90 -6.82 -16.23
CA ALA A 273 -15.34 -6.56 -16.16
C ALA A 273 -15.63 -5.06 -16.03
N TRP A 274 -14.92 -4.36 -15.14
CA TRP A 274 -15.05 -2.91 -14.95
C TRP A 274 -14.53 -2.10 -16.12
N LYS A 275 -13.57 -2.63 -16.91
CA LYS A 275 -13.14 -2.01 -18.17
C LYS A 275 -14.34 -1.76 -19.08
N HIS A 276 -15.24 -2.73 -19.18
CA HIS A 276 -16.42 -2.60 -20.03
C HIS A 276 -17.38 -1.50 -19.57
N ILE A 277 -17.38 -1.13 -18.29
CA ILE A 277 -18.19 -0.03 -17.76
C ILE A 277 -17.53 1.31 -18.09
N PHE A 278 -16.25 1.44 -17.81
CA PHE A 278 -15.51 2.69 -17.98
C PHE A 278 -15.21 3.05 -19.43
N ASP A 279 -15.08 2.08 -20.33
CA ASP A 279 -14.92 2.36 -21.77
C ASP A 279 -16.22 2.90 -22.42
N LEU A 280 -17.36 2.91 -21.72
CA LEU A 280 -18.67 3.37 -22.24
C LEU A 280 -19.03 4.81 -21.84
N VAL A 281 -18.26 5.43 -20.95
CA VAL A 281 -18.55 6.76 -20.33
C VAL A 281 -17.60 7.81 -20.89
#